data_AF-A0A4Q4ZW37-F1
#
_entry.id   AF-A0A4Q4ZW37-F1
#
_cell.length_a   1.000
_cell.length_b   1.000
_cell.length_c   1.000
_cell.angle_alpha   90.00
_cell.angle_beta   90.00
_cell.angle_gamma   90.00
#
_symmetry.space_group_name_H-M   'P 1'
#
loop_
_entity.id
_entity.type
_entity.pdbx_description
1 polymer ?
#
loop_
_entity_poly.entity_id
_entity_poly.type
_entity_poly.pdbx_seq_one_letter_code
_entity_poly.pdbx_strand_id
1 'polypeptide(L)'
;MTTRIGLATPVLAPLLPVTGTFTLPFALLSSLLSLRVVRYRLADDHYLGDNSAKDGGSAQSQKTNKLFRASRCHANFLENVPMAFILAAAVELNGGSRKALTGALGSLFVLRVLHSEFGLLKEGGKGLGRAVGYIGTLGIQLGLASYAAYLVKGYWGF
;
A
#
# COMPACT_ATOMS: atom_id res chain seq x y z
N MET A 1 -25.60 35.23 -2.77
CA MET A 1 -24.40 35.91 -2.26
C MET A 1 -23.37 34.87 -1.90
N THR A 2 -22.18 35.09 -2.43
CA THR A 2 -20.99 34.26 -2.48
C THR A 2 -20.34 34.02 -1.11
N THR A 3 -19.88 32.77 -0.93
CA THR A 3 -18.58 32.42 -0.33
C THR A 3 -18.40 32.60 1.17
N ARG A 4 -18.31 31.47 1.88
CA ARG A 4 -17.32 31.29 2.95
C ARG A 4 -16.34 30.19 2.55
N ILE A 5 -15.47 30.52 1.60
CA ILE A 5 -14.14 29.91 1.50
C ILE A 5 -13.32 30.60 2.58
N GLY A 6 -13.01 29.88 3.65
CA GLY A 6 -12.26 30.45 4.77
C GLY A 6 -12.44 29.65 6.04
N LEU A 7 -11.64 28.59 6.17
CA LEU A 7 -10.97 28.10 7.39
C LEU A 7 -11.44 28.75 8.71
N ALA A 8 -12.66 28.48 9.16
CA ALA A 8 -13.18 29.05 10.40
C ALA A 8 -13.89 27.99 11.26
N THR A 9 -13.09 27.12 11.88
CA THR A 9 -13.36 26.43 13.16
C THR A 9 -11.98 26.05 13.77
N PRO A 10 -11.82 26.02 15.11
CA PRO A 10 -10.59 26.43 15.79
C PRO A 10 -9.38 25.57 15.41
N VAL A 11 -8.37 26.22 14.81
CA VAL A 11 -6.95 25.82 14.65
C VAL A 11 -6.71 24.32 14.41
N LEU A 12 -6.95 23.87 13.17
CA LEU A 12 -6.68 22.52 12.65
C LEU A 12 -7.22 21.37 13.52
N ALA A 13 -8.54 21.18 13.53
CA ALA A 13 -9.01 19.80 13.60
C ALA A 13 -8.24 18.99 12.54
N PRO A 14 -7.69 17.81 12.85
CA PRO A 14 -6.97 17.02 11.86
C PRO A 14 -7.85 16.91 10.61
N LEU A 15 -7.31 17.32 9.46
CA LEU A 15 -8.03 17.29 8.19
C LEU A 15 -8.27 15.83 7.72
N LEU A 16 -7.45 14.92 8.24
CA LEU A 16 -7.39 13.50 7.89
C LEU A 16 -7.15 12.63 9.15
N PRO A 17 -8.04 12.65 10.16
CA PRO A 17 -7.81 11.94 11.42
C PRO A 17 -7.74 10.42 11.23
N VAL A 18 -8.55 9.86 10.33
CA VAL A 18 -8.59 8.43 10.07
C VAL A 18 -7.38 8.04 9.23
N THR A 19 -7.14 8.71 8.11
CA THR A 19 -5.96 8.41 7.27
C THR A 19 -4.64 8.61 8.02
N GLY A 20 -4.58 9.63 8.90
CA GLY A 20 -3.44 9.91 9.76
C GLY A 20 -3.10 8.79 10.74
N THR A 21 -4.10 8.18 11.39
CA THR A 21 -3.85 7.08 12.35
C THR A 21 -3.24 5.84 11.69
N PHE A 22 -3.60 5.55 10.44
CA PHE A 22 -3.01 4.44 9.68
C PHE A 22 -1.63 4.79 9.07
N THR A 23 -1.20 6.05 9.07
CA THR A 23 0.11 6.42 8.49
C THR A 23 1.27 5.75 9.23
N LEU A 24 1.21 5.69 10.57
CA LEU A 24 2.25 5.09 11.40
C LEU A 24 2.45 3.58 11.11
N PRO A 25 1.44 2.70 11.18
CA PRO A 25 1.63 1.28 10.94
C PRO A 25 2.07 0.97 9.50
N PHE A 26 1.57 1.70 8.50
CA PHE A 26 2.01 1.53 7.11
C PHE A 26 3.44 2.03 6.88
N ALA A 27 3.86 3.13 7.50
CA ALA A 27 5.24 3.62 7.43
C ALA A 27 6.23 2.65 8.07
N LEU A 28 5.86 2.05 9.21
CA LEU A 28 6.67 1.00 9.85
C LEU A 28 6.80 -0.22 8.93
N LEU A 29 5.70 -0.69 8.33
CA LEU A 29 5.75 -1.82 7.40
C LEU A 29 6.62 -1.52 6.18
N SER A 30 6.49 -0.32 5.60
CA SER A 30 7.34 0.13 4.48
C SER A 30 8.82 0.13 4.87
N SER A 31 9.13 0.63 6.06
CA SER A 31 10.50 0.70 6.57
C SER A 31 11.08 -0.68 6.83
N LEU A 32 10.29 -1.62 7.36
CA LEU A 32 10.72 -3.01 7.54
C LEU A 32 11.01 -3.69 6.20
N LEU A 33 10.18 -3.46 5.18
CA LEU A 33 10.40 -4.00 3.83
C LEU A 33 11.65 -3.39 3.19
N SER A 34 11.87 -2.08 3.31
CA SER A 34 13.06 -1.42 2.76
C SER A 34 14.35 -1.89 3.45
N LEU A 35 14.34 -2.00 4.78
CA LEU A 35 15.45 -2.55 5.56
C LEU A 35 15.77 -3.98 5.16
N ARG A 36 14.77 -4.83 4.90
CA ARG A 36 15.01 -6.20 4.39
C ARG A 36 15.73 -6.19 3.05
N VAL A 37 15.32 -5.33 2.11
CA VAL A 37 16.01 -5.19 0.81
C VAL A 37 17.46 -4.78 1.01
N VAL A 38 17.71 -3.76 1.84
CA VAL A 38 19.08 -3.29 2.15
C VAL A 38 19.93 -4.38 2.79
N ARG A 39 19.37 -5.15 3.74
CA ARG A 39 20.07 -6.28 4.37
C ARG A 39 20.48 -7.36 3.36
N TYR A 40 19.63 -7.69 2.39
CA TYR A 40 19.99 -8.66 1.35
C TYR A 40 21.04 -8.11 0.38
N ARG A 41 21.00 -6.82 0.04
CA ARG A 41 22.04 -6.18 -0.79
C ARG A 41 23.42 -6.20 -0.14
N LEU A 42 23.46 -5.92 1.17
CA LEU A 42 24.69 -5.98 1.96
C LEU A 42 25.20 -7.41 2.13
N ALA A 43 24.31 -8.39 2.31
CA ALA A 43 24.70 -9.79 2.49
C ALA A 43 25.21 -10.46 1.21
N ASP A 44 24.71 -10.03 0.04
CA ASP A 44 25.07 -10.60 -1.26
C ASP A 44 26.17 -9.80 -1.98
N ASP A 45 26.78 -8.79 -1.33
CA ASP A 45 27.78 -7.85 -1.89
C ASP A 45 27.39 -7.22 -3.24
N HIS A 46 26.09 -7.14 -3.50
CA HIS A 46 25.51 -6.62 -4.73
C HIS A 46 24.83 -5.28 -4.43
N TYR A 47 25.58 -4.20 -4.60
CA TYR A 47 25.12 -2.83 -4.31
C TYR A 47 24.14 -2.28 -5.35
N LEU A 48 24.15 -2.82 -6.57
CA LEU A 48 23.24 -2.50 -7.67
C LEU A 48 22.74 -3.77 -8.35
N GLY A 49 21.43 -3.82 -8.61
CA GLY A 49 20.78 -4.89 -9.37
C GLY A 49 19.74 -5.68 -8.58
N ASP A 50 18.98 -6.48 -9.32
CA ASP A 50 17.89 -7.32 -8.80
C ASP A 50 18.26 -8.81 -8.72
N ASN A 51 19.50 -9.15 -9.09
CA ASN A 51 20.00 -10.52 -9.22
C ASN A 51 21.29 -10.73 -8.41
N SER A 52 21.19 -11.26 -7.20
CA SER A 52 22.30 -11.86 -6.44
C SER A 52 22.87 -13.18 -7.01
N ALA A 53 22.54 -13.56 -8.24
CA ALA A 53 23.13 -14.78 -8.81
C ALA A 53 24.58 -14.47 -9.18
N LYS A 54 25.56 -15.04 -8.46
CA LYS A 54 26.94 -15.11 -8.93
C LYS A 54 26.94 -15.67 -10.36
N ASP A 55 27.70 -15.03 -11.25
CA ASP A 55 27.70 -15.21 -12.71
C ASP A 55 27.23 -16.59 -13.22
N GLY A 56 26.25 -16.60 -14.12
CA GLY A 56 25.87 -17.79 -14.90
C GLY A 56 24.66 -18.61 -14.43
N GLY A 57 23.90 -18.16 -13.42
CA GLY A 57 22.71 -18.88 -12.95
C GLY A 57 21.52 -18.81 -13.93
N SER A 58 21.05 -19.95 -14.42
CA SER A 58 19.84 -20.09 -15.26
C SER A 58 18.60 -19.40 -14.66
N ALA A 59 17.55 -19.15 -15.46
CA ALA A 59 16.29 -18.51 -15.03
C ALA A 59 15.62 -19.14 -13.78
N GLN A 60 16.02 -20.38 -13.43
CA GLN A 60 15.63 -21.07 -12.20
C GLN A 60 16.29 -20.47 -10.94
N SER A 61 17.53 -19.98 -11.04
CA SER A 61 18.30 -19.32 -9.97
C SER A 61 17.65 -18.00 -9.53
N GLN A 62 16.99 -17.30 -10.45
CA GLN A 62 16.29 -16.04 -10.18
C GLN A 62 15.02 -16.22 -9.33
N LYS A 63 14.34 -17.38 -9.42
CA LYS A 63 13.17 -17.70 -8.56
C LYS A 63 13.55 -17.95 -7.09
N THR A 64 14.77 -18.41 -6.85
CA THR A 64 15.31 -18.67 -5.49
C THR A 64 15.97 -17.43 -4.89
N ASN A 65 16.16 -16.39 -5.69
CA ASN A 65 16.83 -15.17 -5.29
C ASN A 65 16.01 -14.38 -4.26
N LYS A 66 16.51 -14.35 -3.02
CA LYS A 66 15.86 -13.69 -1.88
C LYS A 66 15.81 -12.17 -2.07
N LEU A 67 16.85 -11.58 -2.67
CA LEU A 67 16.90 -10.15 -2.98
C LEU A 67 15.83 -9.77 -4.02
N PHE A 68 15.70 -10.53 -5.10
CA PHE A 68 14.66 -10.30 -6.12
C PHE A 68 13.25 -10.31 -5.51
N ARG A 69 12.95 -11.31 -4.65
CA ARG A 69 11.67 -11.42 -3.97
C ARG A 69 11.40 -10.26 -3.02
N ALA A 70 12.40 -9.84 -2.24
CA ALA A 70 12.29 -8.72 -1.33
C ALA A 70 12.06 -7.40 -2.08
N SER A 71 12.83 -7.16 -3.15
CA SER A 71 12.71 -5.96 -4.02
C SER A 71 11.31 -5.87 -4.63
N ARG A 72 10.79 -6.98 -5.19
CA ARG A 72 9.43 -7.04 -5.74
C ARG A 72 8.35 -6.83 -4.68
N CYS A 73 8.54 -7.32 -3.46
CA CYS A 73 7.61 -7.08 -2.36
C CYS A 73 7.53 -5.59 -2.00
N HIS A 74 8.69 -4.94 -1.88
CA HIS A 74 8.78 -3.51 -1.55
C HIS A 74 8.21 -2.63 -2.67
N ALA A 75 8.53 -2.93 -3.94
CA ALA A 75 7.97 -2.23 -5.08
C ALA A 75 6.44 -2.35 -5.13
N ASN A 76 5.89 -3.56 -4.95
CA ASN A 76 4.44 -3.75 -4.95
C ASN A 76 3.73 -2.99 -3.81
N PHE A 77 4.38 -2.88 -2.65
CA PHE A 77 3.87 -2.06 -1.55
C PHE A 77 3.79 -0.58 -1.95
N LEU A 78 4.86 -0.04 -2.54
CA LEU A 78 4.92 1.36 -3.00
C LEU A 78 4.00 1.68 -4.18
N GLU A 79 3.66 0.71 -5.01
CA GLU A 79 2.71 0.92 -6.12
C GLU A 79 1.27 1.04 -5.61
N ASN A 80 0.91 0.28 -4.57
CA ASN A 80 -0.49 0.14 -4.17
C ASN A 80 -0.89 0.96 -2.95
N VAL A 81 -0.01 1.05 -1.95
CA VAL A 81 -0.34 1.69 -0.67
C VAL A 81 -0.47 3.21 -0.82
N PRO A 82 0.45 3.94 -1.47
CA PRO A 82 0.29 5.38 -1.69
C PRO A 82 -0.99 5.71 -2.45
N MET A 83 -1.32 4.93 -3.48
CA MET A 83 -2.58 5.10 -4.23
C MET A 83 -3.80 4.94 -3.32
N ALA A 84 -3.81 3.92 -2.45
CA ALA A 84 -4.92 3.72 -1.51
C ALA A 84 -5.02 4.86 -0.47
N PHE A 85 -3.89 5.41 -0.01
CA PHE A 85 -3.87 6.57 0.90
C PHE A 85 -4.38 7.85 0.22
N ILE A 86 -4.03 8.08 -1.05
CA ILE A 86 -4.57 9.22 -1.83
C ILE A 86 -6.08 9.09 -1.96
N LEU A 87 -6.59 7.90 -2.29
CA LEU A 87 -8.03 7.66 -2.40
C LEU A 87 -8.73 7.80 -1.04
N ALA A 88 -8.16 7.26 0.03
CA ALA A 88 -8.71 7.41 1.38
C ALA A 88 -8.76 8.89 1.81
N ALA A 89 -7.70 9.65 1.54
CA ALA A 89 -7.67 11.09 1.79
C ALA A 89 -8.74 11.84 1.00
N ALA A 90 -8.92 11.50 -0.30
CA ALA A 90 -9.97 12.08 -1.11
C ALA A 90 -11.36 11.79 -0.53
N VAL A 91 -11.63 10.55 -0.12
CA VAL A 91 -12.92 10.19 0.51
C VAL A 91 -13.12 10.94 1.84
N GLU A 92 -12.10 11.03 2.69
CA GLU A 92 -12.18 11.69 4.00
C GLU A 92 -12.46 13.20 3.85
N LEU A 93 -11.76 13.86 2.92
CA LEU A 93 -11.95 15.28 2.63
C LEU A 93 -13.33 15.60 2.05
N ASN A 94 -13.92 14.65 1.31
CA ASN A 94 -15.29 14.77 0.77
C ASN A 94 -16.38 14.36 1.78
N GLY A 95 -16.03 14.16 3.07
CA GLY A 95 -17.00 13.88 4.12
C GLY A 95 -17.46 12.43 4.20
N GLY A 96 -16.65 11.47 3.70
CA GLY A 96 -16.96 10.05 3.78
C GLY A 96 -17.02 9.49 5.21
N SER A 97 -17.68 8.34 5.34
CA SER A 97 -17.91 7.68 6.64
C SER A 97 -16.60 7.21 7.28
N ARG A 98 -16.31 7.72 8.48
CA ARG A 98 -15.12 7.33 9.27
C ARG A 98 -15.02 5.83 9.53
N LYS A 99 -16.18 5.18 9.76
CA LYS A 99 -16.24 3.72 9.98
C LYS A 99 -15.84 2.96 8.72
N ALA A 100 -16.31 3.41 7.55
CA ALA A 100 -15.97 2.79 6.27
C ALA A 100 -14.47 2.95 5.94
N LEU A 101 -13.89 4.14 6.16
CA LEU A 101 -12.45 4.34 5.96
C LEU A 101 -11.60 3.50 6.90
N THR A 102 -11.96 3.44 8.19
CA THR A 102 -11.23 2.64 9.18
C THR A 102 -11.26 1.16 8.80
N GLY A 103 -12.42 0.65 8.38
CA GLY A 103 -12.56 -0.72 7.88
C GLY A 103 -11.75 -0.97 6.61
N ALA A 104 -11.76 -0.04 5.65
CA ALA A 104 -11.02 -0.16 4.40
C ALA A 104 -9.50 -0.14 4.62
N LEU A 105 -8.98 0.84 5.37
CA LEU A 105 -7.55 0.96 5.68
C LEU A 105 -7.05 -0.17 6.59
N GLY A 106 -7.86 -0.58 7.57
CA GLY A 106 -7.55 -1.73 8.42
C GLY A 106 -7.49 -3.04 7.64
N SER A 107 -8.48 -3.27 6.77
CA SER A 107 -8.49 -4.44 5.87
C SER A 107 -7.30 -4.43 4.91
N LEU A 108 -6.97 -3.26 4.36
CA LEU A 108 -5.80 -3.08 3.49
C LEU A 108 -4.51 -3.43 4.24
N PHE A 109 -4.36 -2.97 5.48
CA PHE A 109 -3.19 -3.27 6.30
C PHE A 109 -3.03 -4.76 6.52
N VAL A 110 -4.10 -5.45 6.94
CA VAL A 110 -4.09 -6.90 7.16
C VAL A 110 -3.76 -7.64 5.87
N LEU A 111 -4.37 -7.27 4.74
CA LEU A 111 -4.06 -7.88 3.44
C LEU A 111 -2.60 -7.67 3.04
N ARG A 112 -2.01 -6.51 3.35
CA ARG A 112 -0.62 -6.19 3.03
C ARG A 112 0.37 -6.92 3.92
N VAL A 113 0.08 -7.06 5.20
CA VAL A 113 0.84 -7.91 6.12
C VAL A 113 0.74 -9.37 5.68
N LEU A 114 -0.45 -9.87 5.36
CA LEU A 114 -0.63 -11.24 4.87
C LEU A 114 0.10 -11.49 3.54
N HIS A 115 0.07 -10.54 2.61
CA HIS A 115 0.77 -10.66 1.33
C HIS A 115 2.28 -10.68 1.50
N SER A 116 2.83 -9.77 2.31
CA SER A 116 4.28 -9.66 2.55
C SER A 116 4.81 -10.83 3.40
N GLU A 117 4.18 -11.13 4.53
CA GLU A 117 4.64 -12.15 5.50
C GLU A 117 4.27 -13.59 5.11
N PHE A 118 3.09 -13.83 4.52
CA PHE A 118 2.63 -15.20 4.20
C PHE A 118 2.65 -15.52 2.70
N GLY A 119 2.50 -14.53 1.82
CA GLY A 119 2.47 -14.72 0.36
C GLY A 119 3.84 -14.83 -0.30
N LEU A 120 4.85 -14.13 0.23
CA LEU A 120 6.17 -13.99 -0.39
C LEU A 120 7.33 -14.58 0.41
N LEU A 121 7.14 -14.99 1.67
CA LEU A 121 8.18 -15.61 2.51
C LEU A 121 8.13 -17.14 2.54
N LYS A 122 6.99 -17.78 2.24
CA LYS A 122 6.90 -19.25 2.19
C LYS A 122 7.63 -19.80 0.95
N GLU A 123 8.46 -20.82 1.14
CA GLU A 123 9.15 -21.53 0.06
C GLU A 123 8.14 -22.15 -0.91
N GLY A 124 8.36 -22.01 -2.22
CA GLY A 124 7.56 -22.66 -3.26
C GLY A 124 6.71 -21.76 -4.17
N GLY A 125 6.63 -20.44 -3.94
CA GLY A 125 6.11 -19.48 -4.93
C GLY A 125 4.64 -19.64 -5.36
N LYS A 126 3.90 -20.58 -4.76
CA LYS A 126 2.49 -20.92 -5.04
C LYS A 126 1.58 -20.65 -3.84
N GLY A 127 1.81 -19.57 -3.11
CA GLY A 127 0.94 -19.17 -2.01
C GLY A 127 -0.34 -18.50 -2.54
N LEU A 128 -1.50 -19.08 -2.26
CA LEU A 128 -2.83 -18.46 -2.48
C LEU A 128 -2.92 -17.01 -1.93
N GLY A 129 -2.08 -16.67 -0.95
CA GLY A 129 -1.94 -15.31 -0.41
C GLY A 129 -1.49 -14.25 -1.42
N ARG A 130 -0.84 -14.61 -2.54
CA ARG A 130 -0.49 -13.64 -3.59
C ARG A 130 -1.73 -13.12 -4.32
N ALA A 131 -2.60 -14.04 -4.75
CA ALA A 131 -3.83 -13.70 -5.45
C ALA A 131 -4.82 -12.99 -4.53
N VAL A 132 -5.00 -13.50 -3.30
CA VAL A 132 -5.92 -12.90 -2.32
C VAL A 132 -5.45 -11.51 -1.89
N GLY A 133 -4.16 -11.31 -1.64
CA GLY A 133 -3.62 -9.99 -1.27
C GLY A 133 -3.71 -8.97 -2.41
N TYR A 134 -3.47 -9.41 -3.66
CA TYR A 134 -3.58 -8.55 -4.83
C TYR A 134 -5.03 -8.17 -5.15
N ILE A 135 -5.91 -9.17 -5.29
CA ILE A 135 -7.34 -8.97 -5.59
C ILE A 135 -8.00 -8.18 -4.45
N GLY A 136 -7.66 -8.49 -3.20
CA GLY A 136 -8.17 -7.76 -2.05
C GLY A 136 -7.74 -6.30 -2.04
N THR A 137 -6.47 -6.00 -2.35
CA THR A 137 -6.03 -4.59 -2.44
C THR A 137 -6.71 -3.86 -3.59
N LEU A 138 -6.81 -4.51 -4.76
CA LEU A 138 -7.47 -3.93 -5.93
C LEU A 138 -8.96 -3.66 -5.64
N GLY A 139 -9.64 -4.58 -4.95
CA GLY A 139 -11.01 -4.40 -4.47
C GLY A 139 -11.16 -3.20 -3.52
N ILE A 140 -10.22 -3.02 -2.59
CA ILE A 140 -10.24 -1.86 -1.68
C ILE A 140 -9.99 -0.55 -2.43
N GLN A 141 -9.02 -0.52 -3.35
CA GLN A 141 -8.76 0.67 -4.16
C GLN A 141 -9.96 1.04 -5.03
N LEU A 142 -10.55 0.07 -5.74
CA LEU A 142 -11.75 0.29 -6.53
C LEU A 142 -12.94 0.69 -5.66
N GLY A 143 -13.08 0.12 -4.47
CA GLY A 143 -14.11 0.49 -3.50
C GLY A 143 -13.96 1.93 -3.02
N LEU A 144 -12.75 2.34 -2.64
CA LEU A 144 -12.46 3.72 -2.25
C LEU A 144 -12.65 4.69 -3.42
N ALA A 145 -12.21 4.33 -4.63
CA ALA A 145 -12.40 5.16 -5.83
C ALA A 145 -13.88 5.34 -6.18
N SER A 146 -14.65 4.26 -6.16
CA SER A 146 -16.10 4.30 -6.41
C SER A 146 -16.82 5.12 -5.34
N TYR A 147 -16.40 4.99 -4.08
CA TYR A 147 -16.97 5.76 -2.99
C TYR A 147 -16.63 7.25 -3.08
N ALA A 148 -15.39 7.60 -3.46
CA ALA A 148 -15.00 8.98 -3.74
C ALA A 148 -15.85 9.57 -4.89
N ALA A 149 -16.00 8.81 -5.99
CA ALA A 149 -16.83 9.23 -7.12
C ALA A 149 -18.30 9.43 -6.72
N TYR A 150 -18.85 8.55 -5.87
CA TYR A 150 -20.21 8.67 -5.34
C TYR A 150 -20.41 9.95 -4.51
N LEU A 151 -19.43 10.32 -3.69
CA LEU A 151 -19.50 11.56 -2.89
C LEU A 151 -19.48 12.82 -3.76
N VAL A 152 -18.74 12.78 -4.87
CA VAL A 152 -18.54 13.91 -5.78
C VAL A 152 -19.55 13.91 -6.94
N LYS A 153 -20.52 12.98 -6.99
CA LYS A 153 -21.47 12.81 -8.10
C LYS A 153 -22.19 14.10 -8.52
N GLY A 154 -22.48 15.00 -7.57
CA GLY A 154 -23.16 16.28 -7.86
C GLY A 154 -22.33 17.26 -8.69
N TYR A 155 -21.01 17.08 -8.77
CA TYR A 155 -20.12 17.88 -9.62
C TYR A 155 -20.04 17.35 -11.06
N TRP A 156 -20.63 16.19 -11.34
CA TRP A 156 -20.59 15.59 -12.68
C TRP A 156 -21.65 16.18 -13.62
N GLY A 157 -22.52 17.06 -13.12
CA GLY A 157 -23.47 17.81 -13.95
C GLY A 157 -24.71 17.03 -14.37
N PHE A 158 -25.07 15.97 -13.63
CA PHE A 158 -26.33 15.23 -13.78
C PHE A 158 -27.21 15.39 -12.53
#